data_AF-C1LMR6-F1
#
_entry.id   AF-C1LMR6-F1
#
_cell.length_a   1.000
_cell.length_b   1.000
_cell.length_c   1.000
_cell.angle_alpha   90.00
_cell.angle_beta   90.00
_cell.angle_gamma   90.00
#
_symmetry.space_group_name_H-M   'P 1'
#
loop_
_entity.id
_entity.type
_entity.pdbx_description
1 polymer ?
#
loop_
_entity_poly.entity_id
_entity_poly.type
_entity_poly.pdbx_seq_one_letter_code
_entity_poly.pdbx_strand_id
1 'polypeptide(L)'
;MSTGIKCDKSCYEAYEDLKLLKKYRYILFHIYNNQEIKVLHRAAREANYDDFMQDLITAMNAGEGRYAVYDYELKEKVNSIVFILWVPSSLDVKVRMIYAASKAH
;
A
#
# COMPACT_ATOMS: atom_id res chain seq x y z
N MET A 1 2.96 -2.96 -21.08
CA MET A 1 4.32 -3.11 -20.53
C MET A 1 4.19 -3.84 -19.20
N SER A 2 4.35 -5.16 -19.17
CA SER A 2 4.41 -5.93 -17.94
C SER A 2 5.82 -5.79 -17.36
N THR A 3 5.93 -5.31 -16.12
CA THR A 3 7.23 -5.13 -15.44
C THR A 3 7.81 -6.43 -14.89
N GLY A 4 7.07 -7.55 -15.00
CA GLY A 4 7.49 -8.84 -14.45
C GLY A 4 7.63 -8.86 -12.92
N ILE A 5 7.09 -7.83 -12.25
CA ILE A 5 7.16 -7.68 -10.80
C ILE A 5 6.26 -8.71 -10.15
N LYS A 6 6.82 -9.47 -9.21
CA LYS A 6 6.12 -10.55 -8.51
C LYS A 6 5.53 -10.02 -7.20
N CYS A 7 4.38 -10.54 -6.78
CA CYS A 7 3.88 -10.30 -5.44
C CYS A 7 4.40 -11.38 -4.50
N ASP A 8 5.01 -10.97 -3.39
CA ASP A 8 5.37 -11.87 -2.31
C ASP A 8 4.08 -12.46 -1.68
N LYS A 9 4.13 -13.73 -1.26
CA LYS A 9 2.97 -14.43 -0.68
C LYS A 9 2.47 -13.74 0.60
N SER A 10 3.37 -13.12 1.36
CA SER A 10 3.03 -12.37 2.58
C SER A 10 2.07 -11.21 2.31
N CYS A 11 2.02 -10.70 1.08
CA CYS A 11 1.07 -9.65 0.70
C CYS A 11 -0.37 -10.15 0.72
N TYR A 12 -0.59 -11.37 0.25
CA TYR A 12 -1.92 -12.00 0.25
C TYR A 12 -2.37 -12.31 1.68
N GLU A 13 -1.49 -12.90 2.49
CA GLU A 13 -1.78 -13.19 3.90
C GLU A 13 -2.11 -11.92 4.70
N ALA A 14 -1.35 -10.85 4.50
CA ALA A 14 -1.63 -9.58 5.16
C ALA A 14 -2.99 -9.01 4.72
N TYR A 15 -3.31 -9.07 3.43
CA TYR A 15 -4.61 -8.63 2.92
C TYR A 15 -5.78 -9.45 3.50
N GLU A 16 -5.65 -10.77 3.60
CA GLU A 16 -6.68 -11.62 4.23
C GLU A 16 -6.84 -11.31 5.72
N ASP A 17 -5.75 -11.11 6.47
CA ASP A 17 -5.78 -10.70 7.87
C ASP A 17 -6.53 -9.36 8.06
N LEU A 18 -6.34 -8.40 7.16
CA LEU A 18 -7.08 -7.11 7.19
C LEU A 18 -8.55 -7.29 6.80
N LYS A 19 -8.83 -8.04 5.73
CA LYS A 19 -10.18 -8.17 5.19
C LYS A 19 -11.11 -9.02 6.05
N LEU A 20 -10.62 -10.18 6.51
CA LEU A 20 -11.43 -11.17 7.22
C LEU A 20 -11.39 -10.94 8.73
N LEU A 21 -10.18 -10.73 9.28
CA LEU A 21 -9.98 -10.65 10.72
C LEU A 21 -9.97 -9.22 11.24
N LYS A 22 -9.93 -8.22 10.35
CA LYS A 22 -9.90 -6.78 10.71
C LYS A 22 -8.79 -6.43 11.71
N LYS A 23 -7.69 -7.17 11.68
CA LYS A 23 -6.56 -7.00 12.62
C LYS A 23 -5.83 -5.67 12.43
N TYR A 24 -5.81 -5.18 11.20
CA TYR A 24 -5.03 -4.00 10.80
C TYR A 24 -5.97 -2.90 10.30
N ARG A 25 -5.60 -1.63 10.53
CA ARG A 25 -6.32 -0.48 9.94
C ARG A 25 -5.93 -0.30 8.48
N TYR A 26 -4.64 -0.37 8.20
CA TYR A 26 -4.09 -0.30 6.86
C TYR A 26 -2.82 -1.14 6.73
N ILE A 27 -2.51 -1.49 5.48
CA ILE A 27 -1.28 -2.19 5.13
C ILE A 27 -0.61 -1.39 4.01
N LEU A 28 0.68 -1.16 4.18
CA LEU A 28 1.53 -0.55 3.18
C LEU A 28 2.36 -1.62 2.48
N PHE A 29 2.39 -1.56 1.17
CA PHE A 29 3.23 -2.38 0.32
C PHE A 29 4.16 -1.50 -0.50
N HIS A 30 5.26 -2.09 -0.91
CA HIS A 30 6.26 -1.40 -1.71
C HIS A 30 6.93 -2.35 -2.68
N ILE A 31 7.50 -1.77 -3.72
CA ILE A 31 8.32 -2.50 -4.68
C ILE A 31 9.75 -2.55 -4.13
N TYR A 32 10.19 -3.75 -3.77
CA TYR A 32 11.55 -4.05 -3.36
C TYR A 32 12.41 -4.35 -4.58
N ASN A 33 13.56 -3.67 -4.70
CA ASN A 33 14.55 -3.85 -5.76
C ASN A 33 13.99 -3.83 -7.20
N ASN A 34 12.87 -3.14 -7.45
CA ASN A 34 12.18 -3.11 -8.74
C ASN A 34 11.75 -4.48 -9.29
N GLN A 35 11.63 -5.49 -8.42
CA GLN A 35 11.38 -6.88 -8.83
C GLN A 35 10.21 -7.52 -8.08
N GLU A 36 9.95 -7.12 -6.83
CA GLU A 36 8.99 -7.81 -5.98
C GLU A 36 8.18 -6.83 -5.11
N ILE A 37 6.87 -7.04 -5.00
CA ILE A 37 6.00 -6.31 -4.09
C ILE A 37 6.00 -7.02 -2.74
N LYS A 38 6.39 -6.29 -1.68
CA LYS A 38 6.45 -6.78 -0.31
C LYS A 38 5.61 -5.93 0.64
N VAL A 39 5.18 -6.56 1.73
CA VAL A 39 4.60 -5.85 2.87
C VAL A 39 5.68 -5.03 3.54
N LEU A 40 5.47 -3.72 3.63
CA LEU A 40 6.34 -2.82 4.37
C LEU A 40 5.88 -2.69 5.82
N HIS A 41 4.59 -2.42 6.00
CA HIS A 41 4.04 -2.03 7.29
C HIS A 41 2.61 -2.52 7.43
N ARG A 42 2.26 -2.99 8.64
CA ARG A 42 0.92 -3.41 9.04
C ARG A 42 0.52 -2.55 10.24
N ALA A 43 -0.34 -1.58 10.02
CA ALA A 43 -0.75 -0.67 11.07
C ALA A 43 -1.79 -1.32 11.97
N ALA A 44 -1.66 -1.10 13.28
CA ALA A 44 -2.62 -1.59 14.27
C ALA A 44 -4.03 -1.08 13.99
N ARG A 45 -5.05 -1.75 14.53
CA ARG A 45 -6.45 -1.40 14.28
C ARG A 45 -6.81 0.01 14.79
N GLU A 46 -6.08 0.47 15.79
CA GLU A 46 -6.21 1.74 16.46
C GLU A 46 -5.51 2.89 15.73
N ALA A 47 -4.71 2.59 14.69
CA ALA A 47 -4.04 3.61 13.91
C ALA A 47 -5.05 4.58 13.28
N ASN A 48 -4.68 5.85 13.25
CA ASN A 48 -5.52 6.91 12.73
C ASN A 48 -5.08 7.33 11.33
N TYR A 49 -5.80 8.30 10.76
CA TYR A 49 -5.49 8.79 9.42
C TYR A 49 -4.20 9.62 9.37
N ASP A 50 -3.84 10.30 10.44
CA ASP A 50 -2.61 11.09 10.51
C ASP A 50 -1.37 10.19 10.50
N ASP A 51 -1.40 9.06 11.21
CA ASP A 51 -0.35 8.03 11.18
C ASP A 51 -0.15 7.51 9.75
N PHE A 52 -1.25 7.19 9.07
CA PHE A 52 -1.24 6.77 7.66
C PHE A 52 -0.60 7.82 6.75
N MET A 53 -0.98 9.08 6.91
CA MET A 53 -0.42 10.18 6.12
C MET A 53 1.07 10.39 6.39
N GLN A 54 1.50 10.28 7.64
CA GLN A 54 2.92 10.38 8.00
C GLN A 54 3.76 9.28 7.35
N ASP A 55 3.26 8.04 7.31
CA ASP A 55 3.96 6.94 6.63
C ASP A 55 4.12 7.21 5.11
N LEU A 56 3.07 7.74 4.47
CA LEU A 56 3.11 8.09 3.04
C LEU A 56 4.07 9.24 2.74
N ILE A 57 4.10 10.27 3.60
CA ILE A 57 5.01 11.40 3.48
C ILE A 57 6.46 10.95 3.70
N THR A 58 6.69 10.08 4.68
CA THR A 58 8.02 9.52 4.95
C THR A 58 8.54 8.74 3.73
N ALA A 59 7.68 7.95 3.08
CA ALA A 59 8.02 7.26 1.85
C ALA A 59 8.34 8.22 0.69
N MET A 60 7.55 9.27 0.54
CA MET A 60 7.79 10.32 -0.46
C MET A 60 9.15 11.00 -0.25
N ASN A 61 9.49 11.33 1.00
CA ASN A 61 10.78 11.94 1.35
C ASN A 61 11.97 11.01 1.07
N ALA A 62 11.75 9.69 1.16
CA ALA A 62 12.73 8.69 0.76
C ALA A 62 12.83 8.46 -0.77
N GLY A 63 12.00 9.15 -1.56
CA GLY A 63 11.96 8.98 -3.01
C GLY A 63 11.20 7.73 -3.47
N GLU A 64 10.34 7.17 -2.62
CA GLU A 64 9.60 5.93 -2.89
C GLU A 64 8.10 6.17 -3.04
N GLY A 65 7.45 5.36 -3.88
CA GLY A 65 5.99 5.21 -3.90
C GLY A 65 5.50 4.20 -2.88
N ARG A 66 4.19 4.15 -2.64
CA ARG A 66 3.54 3.12 -1.81
C ARG A 66 2.24 2.64 -2.45
N TYR A 67 1.96 1.37 -2.30
CA TYR A 67 0.58 0.87 -2.38
C TYR A 67 0.04 0.77 -0.97
N ALA A 68 -1.20 1.15 -0.77
CA ALA A 68 -1.87 0.99 0.51
C ALA A 68 -3.22 0.31 0.34
N VAL A 69 -3.55 -0.56 1.28
CA VAL A 69 -4.90 -1.07 1.48
C VAL A 69 -5.38 -0.52 2.81
N TYR A 70 -6.49 0.20 2.80
CA TYR A 70 -7.07 0.85 3.96
C TYR A 70 -8.47 0.31 4.23
N ASP A 71 -8.73 -0.14 5.46
CA ASP A 71 -10.08 -0.55 5.87
C ASP A 71 -10.87 0.66 6.40
N TYR A 72 -11.73 1.20 5.53
CA TYR A 72 -12.56 2.34 5.84
C TYR A 72 -13.89 1.89 6.45
N GLU A 73 -14.04 2.13 7.76
CA GLU A 73 -15.27 1.89 8.50
C GLU A 73 -15.97 3.22 8.78
N LEU A 74 -17.19 3.35 8.28
CA LEU A 74 -18.08 4.45 8.62
C LEU A 74 -19.24 3.89 9.42
N LYS A 75 -19.57 4.51 10.55
CA LYS A 75 -20.59 4.01 11.51
C LYS A 75 -21.96 3.68 10.88
N GLU A 76 -22.29 4.28 9.75
CA GLU A 76 -23.58 4.14 9.07
C GLU A 76 -23.49 3.50 7.68
N LYS A 77 -22.30 3.05 7.23
CA LYS A 77 -22.13 2.40 5.92
C LYS A 77 -21.42 1.07 6.03
N VAL A 78 -21.61 0.27 4.99
CA VAL A 78 -20.88 -0.98 4.81
C VAL A 78 -19.39 -0.69 4.74
N ASN A 79 -18.63 -1.41 5.57
CA ASN A 79 -17.17 -1.36 5.55
C ASN A 79 -16.63 -1.54 4.14
N SER A 80 -15.75 -0.63 3.76
CA SER A 80 -15.21 -0.57 2.41
C SER A 80 -13.70 -0.59 2.48
N ILE A 81 -13.09 -1.54 1.80
CA ILE A 81 -11.64 -1.59 1.66
C ILE A 81 -11.26 -0.72 0.47
N VAL A 82 -10.37 0.23 0.72
CA VAL A 82 -9.87 1.18 -0.28
C VAL A 82 -8.45 0.81 -0.65
N PHE A 83 -8.19 0.63 -1.94
CA PHE A 83 -6.83 0.51 -2.46
C PHE A 83 -6.33 1.86 -2.96
N ILE A 84 -5.20 2.31 -2.43
CA ILE A 84 -4.60 3.61 -2.71
C ILE A 84 -3.24 3.38 -3.34
N LEU A 85 -3.00 4.02 -4.49
CA LEU A 85 -1.68 4.13 -5.09
C LEU A 85 -1.12 5.52 -4.78
N TRP A 86 -0.13 5.58 -3.90
CA TRP A 86 0.55 6.81 -3.53
C TRP A 86 1.85 6.96 -4.29
N VAL A 87 1.84 7.80 -5.33
CA VAL A 87 3.00 8.10 -6.17
C VAL A 87 2.99 9.59 -6.49
N PRO A 88 3.63 10.43 -5.66
CA PRO A 88 3.75 11.86 -5.90
C PRO A 88 4.48 12.18 -7.21
N SER A 89 4.12 13.30 -7.84
CA SER A 89 4.76 13.79 -9.07
C SER A 89 6.20 14.27 -8.88
N SER A 90 6.64 14.48 -7.63
CA SER A 90 8.01 14.81 -7.27
C SER A 90 8.99 13.63 -7.36
N LEU A 91 8.49 12.39 -7.39
CA LEU A 91 9.33 11.19 -7.48
C LEU A 91 9.98 11.05 -8.86
N ASP A 92 11.08 10.30 -8.96
CA ASP A 92 11.74 10.00 -10.24
C ASP A 92 10.74 9.35 -11.22
N VAL A 93 10.78 9.78 -12.49
CA VAL A 93 9.97 9.26 -13.59
C VAL A 93 10.01 7.73 -13.66
N LYS A 94 11.19 7.13 -13.46
CA LYS A 94 11.36 5.66 -13.47
C LYS A 94 10.54 5.00 -12.37
N VAL A 95 10.60 5.54 -11.15
CA VAL A 95 9.84 5.04 -10.00
C VAL A 95 8.34 5.14 -10.29
N ARG A 96 7.87 6.29 -10.78
CA ARG A 96 6.46 6.47 -11.11
C ARG A 96 5.97 5.48 -12.18
N MET A 97 6.78 5.24 -13.22
CA MET A 97 6.46 4.28 -14.26
C MET A 97 6.37 2.84 -13.73
N ILE A 98 7.32 2.43 -12.88
CA ILE A 98 7.34 1.08 -12.29
C ILE A 98 6.10 0.85 -11.42
N TYR A 99 5.74 1.82 -10.57
CA TYR A 99 4.55 1.71 -9.72
C TYR A 99 3.24 1.73 -10.54
N ALA A 100 3.16 2.56 -11.59
CA ALA A 100 1.98 2.59 -12.45
C ALA A 100 1.80 1.28 -13.25
N ALA A 101 2.89 0.74 -13.80
CA ALA A 101 2.84 -0.49 -14.59
C ALA A 101 2.53 -1.74 -13.74
N SER A 102 2.98 -1.76 -12.47
CA SER A 102 2.76 -2.92 -11.59
C SER A 102 1.36 -2.95 -10.98
N LYS A 103 0.57 -1.87 -11.06
CA LYS A 103 -0.84 -1.87 -10.66
C LYS A 103 -1.73 -2.72 -11.60
N ALA A 104 -1.31 -2.92 -12.85
CA ALA A 104 -2.12 -3.59 -13.86
C ALA A 104 -2.10 -5.13 -13.77
N HIS A 105 -1.33 -5.69 -12.84
CA HIS A 105 -1.16 -7.12 -12.58
C HIS A 105 -1.63 -7.47 -11.18
#